data_AF-A0A1A8MP14-F1
#
_entry.id   AF-A0A1A8MP14-F1
#
_cell.length_a   1.000
_cell.length_b   1.000
_cell.length_c   1.000
_cell.angle_alpha   90.00
_cell.angle_beta   90.00
_cell.angle_gamma   90.00
#
_symmetry.space_group_name_H-M   'P 1'
#
loop_
_entity.id
_entity.type
_entity.pdbx_description
1 polymer ?
#
loop_
_entity_poly.entity_id
_entity_poly.type
_entity_poly.pdbx_seq_one_letter_code
_entity_poly.pdbx_strand_id
1 'polypeptide(L)'
;MMDTHVKEGQLYVQHLKFGKKWKKNWFVLYPASQNGIARLEFFDSPSGSSGSIGGSGGSSNEKTRKLDKKIIRLSECISILPALTEPCPKENMAAFCVETNDKMHVFAAEKTMAKDWMDTMCDIAFQGGSRSSNVSDCNGGPPDLQMSENLIYYSREEVNEFWVTIQRTEASERCGLTGSYWLKAESDVLILKEPKTKRNIMVWPYKLLRRYGRDRLMFSFEAGRRCDSGPGSFTFETKQGNEIFTLVDQAIQSQKALSEERHLSCPHNFDSDCPL
;
A
#
# COMPACT_ATOMS: atom_id res chain seq x y z
N MET A 1 11.41 13.82 -28.29
CA MET A 1 10.53 14.67 -27.46
C MET A 1 11.39 15.25 -26.34
N MET A 2 11.30 16.55 -26.08
CA MET A 2 12.01 17.17 -24.97
C MET A 2 11.38 16.72 -23.64
N ASP A 3 12.19 16.63 -22.58
CA ASP A 3 11.68 16.37 -21.23
C ASP A 3 10.78 17.53 -20.78
N THR A 4 9.52 17.22 -20.44
CA THR A 4 8.57 18.19 -19.89
C THR A 4 8.86 18.40 -18.40
N HIS A 5 9.14 19.64 -17.99
CA HIS A 5 9.30 19.96 -16.58
C HIS A 5 7.92 20.10 -15.90
N VAL A 6 7.83 19.72 -14.62
CA VAL A 6 6.59 19.81 -13.83
C VAL A 6 6.56 21.10 -13.00
N LYS A 7 7.74 21.62 -12.64
CA LYS A 7 7.85 22.84 -11.84
C LYS A 7 9.14 23.57 -12.13
N GLU A 8 9.08 24.89 -12.21
CA GLU A 8 10.27 25.73 -12.24
C GLU A 8 10.09 26.98 -11.37
N GLY A 9 11.19 27.51 -10.84
CA GLY A 9 11.13 28.70 -9.99
C GLY A 9 12.43 29.02 -9.26
N GLN A 10 12.41 30.12 -8.52
CA GLN A 10 13.56 30.60 -7.75
C GLN A 10 13.54 30.02 -6.34
N LEU A 11 14.61 29.32 -5.95
CA LEU A 11 14.83 28.88 -4.58
C LEU A 11 16.17 29.42 -4.07
N TYR A 12 16.26 29.64 -2.76
CA TYR A 12 17.54 29.85 -2.10
C TYR A 12 18.10 28.49 -1.72
N VAL A 13 19.36 28.22 -2.02
CA VAL A 13 20.07 27.02 -1.57
C VAL A 13 21.23 27.41 -0.67
N GLN A 14 21.39 26.69 0.43
CA GLN A 14 22.49 26.89 1.36
C GLN A 14 23.74 26.17 0.81
N HIS A 15 24.82 26.92 0.62
CA HIS A 15 26.09 26.37 0.13
C HIS A 15 27.04 26.13 1.31
N LEU A 16 27.26 24.87 1.70
CA LEU A 16 28.06 24.54 2.90
C LEU A 16 29.58 24.77 2.74
N LYS A 17 30.10 24.85 1.50
CA LYS A 17 31.56 24.80 1.24
C LYS A 17 32.36 26.01 1.75
N PHE A 18 31.75 27.19 2.00
CA PHE A 18 32.48 28.42 2.39
C PHE A 18 31.66 29.32 3.34
N GLY A 19 31.18 28.74 4.44
CA GLY A 19 30.27 29.38 5.39
C GLY A 19 28.80 29.29 4.95
N LYS A 20 27.87 29.21 5.90
CA LYS A 20 26.42 29.09 5.65
C LYS A 20 25.88 30.33 4.92
N LYS A 21 26.08 30.39 3.59
CA LYS A 21 25.59 31.46 2.73
C LYS A 21 24.45 30.96 1.86
N TRP A 22 23.38 31.73 1.83
CA TRP A 22 22.22 31.49 0.98
C TRP A 22 22.49 32.06 -0.42
N LYS A 23 22.32 31.23 -1.45
CA LYS A 23 22.44 31.65 -2.84
C LYS A 23 21.12 31.43 -3.56
N LYS A 24 20.65 32.46 -4.26
CA LYS A 24 19.44 32.39 -5.07
C LYS A 24 19.77 31.78 -6.43
N ASN A 25 19.17 30.65 -6.75
CA ASN A 25 19.35 29.94 -8.01
C ASN A 25 17.98 29.63 -8.64
N TRP A 26 17.95 29.40 -9.96
CA TRP A 26 16.76 28.92 -10.67
C TRP A 26 16.75 27.39 -10.66
N PHE A 27 15.62 26.81 -10.31
CA PHE A 27 15.41 25.37 -10.16
C PHE A 27 14.36 24.89 -11.15
N VAL A 28 14.60 23.72 -11.74
CA VAL A 28 13.68 23.06 -12.68
C VAL A 28 13.55 21.60 -12.27
N LEU A 29 12.31 21.16 -12.06
CA LEU A 29 11.95 19.82 -11.61
C LEU A 29 11.40 19.01 -12.78
N TYR A 30 12.05 17.88 -13.03
CA TYR A 30 11.65 16.93 -14.06
C TYR A 30 11.16 15.63 -13.40
N PRO A 31 9.97 15.13 -13.74
CA PRO A 31 9.52 13.80 -13.34
C PRO A 31 10.25 12.71 -14.14
N ALA A 32 10.10 11.46 -13.72
CA ALA A 32 10.54 10.33 -14.53
C ALA A 32 9.70 10.25 -15.83
N SER A 33 10.35 10.04 -16.96
CA SER A 33 9.75 9.83 -18.27
C SER A 33 10.29 8.55 -18.90
N GLN A 34 9.70 8.09 -20.00
CA GLN A 34 10.15 6.88 -20.71
C GLN A 34 11.65 6.90 -21.04
N ASN A 35 12.23 8.08 -21.22
CA ASN A 35 13.62 8.28 -21.62
C ASN A 35 14.42 9.14 -20.60
N GLY A 36 13.85 9.46 -19.44
CA GLY A 36 14.40 10.46 -18.52
C GLY A 36 14.19 10.12 -17.06
N ILE A 37 15.20 10.40 -16.23
CA ILE A 37 15.10 10.20 -14.78
C ILE A 37 14.43 11.40 -14.11
N ALA A 38 13.77 11.12 -12.98
CA ALA A 38 13.29 12.14 -12.06
C ALA A 38 14.46 12.91 -11.45
N ARG A 39 14.50 14.23 -11.64
CA ARG A 39 15.63 15.06 -11.24
C ARG A 39 15.26 16.53 -11.00
N LEU A 40 15.92 17.13 -10.03
CA LEU A 40 15.91 18.57 -9.78
C LEU A 40 17.21 19.17 -10.32
N GLU A 41 17.09 20.10 -11.27
CA GLU A 41 18.22 20.78 -11.90
C GLU A 41 18.30 22.21 -11.40
N PHE A 42 19.50 22.71 -11.14
CA PHE A 42 19.70 24.12 -10.80
C PHE A 42 20.98 24.71 -11.37
N PHE A 43 20.91 26.02 -11.61
CA PHE A 43 21.96 26.77 -12.28
C PHE A 43 22.63 27.72 -11.28
N ASP A 44 23.95 27.57 -11.11
CA ASP A 44 24.72 28.52 -10.31
C ASP A 44 24.90 29.84 -11.06
N SER A 45 24.34 30.93 -10.51
CA SER A 45 24.61 32.27 -11.04
C SER A 45 26.10 32.60 -10.84
N PRO A 46 26.84 33.07 -11.87
CA PRO A 46 28.19 33.58 -11.66
C PRO A 46 28.07 34.89 -10.87
N SER A 47 28.47 34.86 -9.60
CA SER A 47 28.59 36.08 -8.81
C SER A 47 29.68 36.95 -9.43
N GLY A 48 29.30 38.14 -9.91
CA GLY A 48 30.21 39.07 -10.55
C GLY A 48 31.41 39.41 -9.68
N SER A 49 32.61 39.12 -10.19
CA SER A 49 33.83 39.79 -9.75
C SER A 49 33.97 41.08 -10.53
N SER A 50 33.89 42.19 -9.79
CA SER A 50 34.43 43.49 -10.15
C SER A 50 35.90 43.36 -10.58
N GLY A 51 36.29 43.99 -11.70
CA GLY A 51 37.70 44.10 -12.09
C GLY A 51 38.00 44.29 -13.58
N SER A 52 37.53 45.42 -14.15
CA SER A 52 38.22 46.31 -15.12
C SER A 52 39.18 45.80 -16.22
N ILE A 53 39.01 46.45 -17.39
CA ILE A 53 39.98 46.84 -18.44
C ILE A 53 40.13 45.92 -19.68
N GLY A 54 39.55 46.42 -20.79
CA GLY A 54 40.27 46.61 -22.05
C GLY A 54 40.21 45.49 -23.10
N GLY A 55 39.81 45.83 -24.32
CA GLY A 55 40.22 45.10 -25.52
C GLY A 55 39.10 44.77 -26.50
N SER A 56 39.00 45.59 -27.56
CA SER A 56 38.17 45.42 -28.75
C SER A 56 38.38 44.09 -29.48
N GLY A 57 37.31 43.59 -30.13
CA GLY A 57 37.43 42.78 -31.35
C GLY A 57 36.55 41.53 -31.42
N GLY A 58 35.63 41.51 -32.40
CA GLY A 58 35.38 40.30 -33.20
C GLY A 58 34.23 39.37 -32.79
N SER A 59 33.12 39.49 -33.53
CA SER A 59 32.39 38.42 -34.21
C SER A 59 31.87 37.17 -33.45
N SER A 60 30.55 37.02 -33.53
CA SER A 60 29.79 35.75 -33.66
C SER A 60 30.19 34.53 -32.84
N ASN A 61 29.45 34.26 -31.75
CA ASN A 61 29.02 32.91 -31.40
C ASN A 61 27.93 32.94 -30.31
N GLU A 62 26.67 32.80 -30.73
CA GLU A 62 25.55 32.33 -29.91
C GLU A 62 25.77 30.88 -29.48
N LYS A 63 26.75 30.65 -28.62
CA LYS A 63 26.92 29.39 -27.89
C LYS A 63 26.98 29.71 -26.41
N THR A 64 25.77 29.87 -25.86
CA THR A 64 25.39 29.46 -24.50
C THR A 64 26.59 29.16 -23.59
N ARG A 65 27.02 30.19 -22.86
CA ARG A 65 27.92 30.06 -21.71
C ARG A 65 27.34 28.98 -20.80
N LYS A 66 27.92 27.78 -20.83
CA LYS A 66 27.53 26.64 -19.98
C LYS A 66 27.68 27.07 -18.52
N LEU A 67 26.57 27.46 -17.90
CA LEU A 67 26.46 27.57 -16.45
C LEU A 67 26.64 26.16 -15.88
N ASP A 68 27.45 26.01 -14.84
CA ASP A 68 27.67 24.74 -14.14
C ASP A 68 26.33 24.21 -13.63
N LYS A 69 25.74 23.29 -14.39
CA LYS A 69 24.45 22.66 -14.11
C LYS A 69 24.65 21.60 -13.03
N LYS A 70 24.01 21.78 -11.88
CA LYS A 70 23.96 20.78 -10.83
C LYS A 70 22.63 20.04 -10.89
N ILE A 71 22.69 18.71 -10.77
CA ILE A 71 21.53 17.82 -10.86
C ILE A 71 21.44 17.02 -9.56
N ILE A 72 20.26 17.01 -8.96
CA ILE A 72 19.89 16.15 -7.83
C ILE A 72 18.95 15.09 -8.39
N ARG A 73 19.33 13.82 -8.32
CA ARG A 73 18.49 12.71 -8.74
C ARG A 73 17.49 12.40 -7.65
N LEU A 74 16.20 12.41 -7.98
CA LEU A 74 15.16 12.14 -7.00
C LEU A 74 15.10 10.67 -6.59
N SER A 75 15.68 9.77 -7.38
CA SER A 75 15.87 8.35 -6.99
C SER A 75 16.78 8.17 -5.78
N GLU A 76 17.68 9.13 -5.53
CA GLU A 76 18.64 9.08 -4.43
C GLU A 76 18.15 9.87 -3.21
N CYS A 77 16.94 10.41 -3.25
CA CYS A 77 16.35 11.13 -2.12
C CYS A 77 15.98 10.15 -1.01
N ILE A 78 16.56 10.36 0.17
CA ILE A 78 16.27 9.59 1.38
C ILE A 78 15.09 10.24 2.11
N SER A 79 15.12 11.57 2.27
CA SER A 79 14.10 12.30 3.02
C SER A 79 13.94 13.73 2.49
N ILE A 80 12.71 14.26 2.61
CA ILE A 80 12.39 15.65 2.32
C ILE A 80 11.58 16.17 3.50
N LEU A 81 12.15 17.09 4.27
CA LEU A 81 11.58 17.51 5.55
C LEU A 81 11.68 19.03 5.75
N PRO A 82 10.77 19.64 6.53
CA PRO A 82 10.89 21.05 6.90
C PRO A 82 12.11 21.28 7.81
N ALA A 83 12.92 22.27 7.48
CA ALA A 83 14.11 22.64 8.23
C ALA A 83 13.79 23.76 9.22
N LEU A 84 13.01 23.42 10.26
CA LEU A 84 12.47 24.37 11.25
C LEU A 84 13.55 25.05 12.11
N THR A 85 14.77 24.52 12.12
CA THR A 85 15.90 24.98 12.94
C THR A 85 16.95 25.79 12.16
N GLU A 86 16.85 25.90 10.83
CA GLU A 86 17.83 26.62 10.02
C GLU A 86 17.47 28.11 9.86
N PRO A 87 18.47 29.02 9.92
CA PRO A 87 18.25 30.46 9.81
C PRO A 87 17.76 30.82 8.41
N CYS A 88 16.50 31.24 8.31
CA CYS A 88 15.89 31.62 7.04
C CYS A 88 16.45 32.96 6.51
N PRO A 89 16.56 33.16 5.18
CA PRO A 89 17.03 34.41 4.61
C PRO A 89 16.14 35.63 4.93
N LYS A 90 14.83 35.39 5.17
CA LYS A 90 13.81 36.41 5.48
C LYS A 90 12.74 35.81 6.41
N GLU A 91 12.04 36.67 7.16
CA GLU A 91 11.03 36.28 8.16
C GLU A 91 9.79 35.57 7.57
N ASN A 92 9.48 35.83 6.29
CA ASN A 92 8.37 35.21 5.56
C ASN A 92 8.76 33.93 4.78
N MET A 93 9.99 33.43 4.96
CA MET A 93 10.49 32.23 4.26
C MET A 93 10.48 31.00 5.16
N ALA A 94 10.27 29.83 4.57
CA ALA A 94 10.47 28.54 5.19
C ALA A 94 11.63 27.82 4.51
N ALA A 95 12.46 27.18 5.33
CA ALA A 95 13.51 26.29 4.86
C ALA A 95 13.03 24.84 4.86
N PHE A 96 13.54 24.04 3.93
CA PHE A 96 13.32 22.61 3.86
C PHE A 96 14.62 21.91 3.45
N CYS A 97 14.85 20.71 3.97
CA CYS A 97 15.98 19.89 3.62
C CYS A 97 15.56 18.77 2.67
N VAL A 98 16.43 18.49 1.70
CA VAL A 98 16.38 17.32 0.84
C VAL A 98 17.65 16.54 1.10
N GLU A 99 17.51 15.41 1.76
CA GLU A 99 18.60 14.49 2.02
C GLU A 99 18.73 13.50 0.88
N THR A 100 19.94 13.40 0.35
CA THR A 100 20.29 12.41 -0.68
C THR A 100 21.38 11.49 -0.15
N ASN A 101 21.60 10.35 -0.80
CA ASN A 101 22.69 9.40 -0.47
C ASN A 101 24.07 10.06 -0.29
N ASP A 102 24.33 11.16 -1.01
CA ASP A 102 25.65 11.81 -0.99
C ASP A 102 25.75 12.97 0.02
N LYS A 103 24.64 13.70 0.22
CA LYS A 103 24.63 14.98 0.95
C LYS A 103 23.23 15.47 1.27
N MET A 104 23.17 16.32 2.30
CA MET A 104 21.99 17.10 2.64
C MET A 104 22.00 18.45 1.90
N HIS A 105 20.88 18.76 1.25
CA HIS A 105 20.63 20.04 0.60
C HIS A 105 19.59 20.83 1.37
N VAL A 106 19.90 22.06 1.79
CA VAL A 106 18.93 22.94 2.45
C VAL A 106 18.48 24.01 1.45
N PHE A 107 17.18 24.10 1.24
CA PHE A 107 16.51 25.07 0.40
C PHE A 107 15.65 26.01 1.23
N ALA A 108 15.38 27.21 0.73
CA ALA A 108 14.43 28.14 1.32
C ALA A 108 13.62 28.87 0.24
N ALA A 109 12.33 29.06 0.52
CA ALA A 109 11.38 29.80 -0.30
C ALA A 109 10.32 30.46 0.57
N GLU A 110 9.40 31.21 -0.02
CA GLU A 110 8.21 31.68 0.70
C GLU A 110 7.42 30.49 1.27
N LYS A 111 6.81 30.63 2.46
CA LYS A 111 6.18 29.51 3.19
C LYS A 111 5.25 28.64 2.34
N THR A 112 4.39 29.28 1.55
CA THR A 112 3.44 28.60 0.65
C THR A 112 4.15 27.87 -0.49
N MET A 113 5.13 28.54 -1.13
CA MET A 113 5.95 27.95 -2.19
C MET A 113 6.81 26.80 -1.67
N ALA A 114 7.42 26.92 -0.49
CA ALA A 114 8.26 25.88 0.10
C ALA A 114 7.46 24.59 0.33
N LYS A 115 6.24 24.70 0.85
CA LYS A 115 5.32 23.57 1.00
C LYS A 115 5.01 22.91 -0.35
N ASP A 116 4.61 23.71 -1.33
CA ASP A 116 4.28 23.24 -2.68
C ASP A 116 5.48 22.57 -3.39
N TRP A 117 6.70 23.09 -3.20
CA TRP A 117 7.94 22.44 -3.65
C TRP A 117 8.21 21.12 -2.93
N MET A 118 8.03 21.06 -1.61
CA MET A 118 8.18 19.83 -0.83
C MET A 118 7.17 18.76 -1.28
N ASP A 119 5.89 19.11 -1.37
CA ASP A 119 4.82 18.18 -1.76
C ASP A 119 5.12 17.61 -3.17
N THR A 120 5.42 18.48 -4.15
CA THR A 120 5.74 18.05 -5.51
C THR A 120 6.99 17.17 -5.58
N MET A 121 8.04 17.47 -4.80
CA MET A 121 9.26 16.66 -4.79
C MET A 121 9.07 15.32 -4.06
N CYS A 122 8.32 15.30 -2.96
CA CYS A 122 7.95 14.09 -2.24
C CYS A 122 7.18 13.14 -3.15
N ASP A 123 6.17 13.67 -3.85
CA ASP A 123 5.38 12.89 -4.79
C ASP A 123 6.31 12.24 -5.82
N ILE A 124 7.18 13.01 -6.48
CA ILE A 124 8.02 12.46 -7.55
C ILE A 124 9.11 11.51 -7.00
N ALA A 125 9.68 11.78 -5.83
CA ALA A 125 10.73 10.96 -5.24
C ALA A 125 10.22 9.62 -4.67
N PHE A 126 9.00 9.59 -4.11
CA PHE A 126 8.49 8.45 -3.34
C PHE A 126 7.27 7.75 -3.98
N GLN A 127 6.82 8.17 -5.16
CA GLN A 127 5.70 7.56 -5.91
C GLN A 127 5.82 6.04 -6.19
N GLY A 128 6.98 5.43 -5.98
CA GLY A 128 7.17 3.97 -6.07
C GLY A 128 6.43 3.15 -5.01
N GLY A 129 5.83 3.76 -3.99
CA GLY A 129 5.10 3.07 -2.92
C GLY A 129 3.57 3.07 -3.03
N SER A 130 2.97 3.80 -3.98
CA SER A 130 1.51 4.04 -3.97
C SER A 130 0.86 3.83 -5.36
N ARG A 131 1.01 2.62 -5.92
CA ARG A 131 0.20 2.16 -7.06
C ARG A 131 -0.35 0.76 -6.82
N SER A 132 -1.33 0.70 -5.92
CA SER A 132 -2.44 -0.26 -5.81
C SER A 132 -3.07 0.03 -4.44
N SER A 133 -4.17 0.76 -4.33
CA SER A 133 -5.49 0.18 -4.56
C SER A 133 -6.55 1.28 -4.68
N ASN A 134 -7.47 1.09 -5.62
CA ASN A 134 -8.74 1.81 -5.68
C ASN A 134 -9.57 1.48 -4.43
N VAL A 135 -9.55 2.33 -3.41
CA VAL A 135 -10.71 2.54 -2.52
C VAL A 135 -10.77 4.03 -2.23
N SER A 136 -11.82 4.65 -2.73
CA SER A 136 -12.25 5.99 -2.34
C SER A 136 -12.54 5.98 -0.83
N ASP A 137 -11.77 6.73 -0.05
CA ASP A 137 -12.28 7.32 1.18
C ASP A 137 -11.72 8.73 1.34
N CYS A 138 -12.64 9.68 1.26
CA CYS A 138 -12.41 11.10 1.36
C CYS A 138 -12.23 11.45 2.83
N ASN A 139 -11.01 11.41 3.37
CA ASN A 139 -10.59 12.17 4.55
C ASN A 139 -9.07 12.13 4.68
N GLY A 140 -8.42 13.29 4.54
CA GLY A 140 -6.96 13.46 4.46
C GLY A 140 -6.21 13.17 5.76
N GLY A 141 -6.10 11.90 6.14
CA GLY A 141 -5.03 11.40 6.98
C GLY A 141 -3.93 10.74 6.14
N PRO A 142 -2.68 10.66 6.62
CA PRO A 142 -1.66 9.82 5.97
C PRO A 142 -2.19 8.38 5.87
N PRO A 143 -1.84 7.62 4.81
CA PRO A 143 -2.23 6.22 4.73
C PRO A 143 -1.74 5.52 5.99
N ASP A 144 -2.68 5.04 6.80
CA ASP A 144 -2.39 4.26 7.99
C ASP A 144 -1.51 3.10 7.54
N LEU A 145 -0.29 2.99 8.08
CA LEU A 145 0.64 1.93 7.70
C LEU A 145 -0.02 0.61 8.10
N GLN A 146 -0.64 -0.07 7.12
CA GLN A 146 -1.36 -1.31 7.36
C GLN A 146 -0.35 -2.42 7.68
N MET A 147 -0.05 -2.60 8.95
CA MET A 147 0.78 -3.70 9.43
C MET A 147 -0.06 -4.98 9.43
N SER A 148 0.39 -6.01 8.69
CA SER A 148 -0.23 -7.34 8.75
C SER A 148 0.27 -8.08 9.98
N GLU A 149 -0.63 -8.70 10.73
CA GLU A 149 -0.24 -9.53 11.87
C GLU A 149 0.46 -10.80 11.40
N ASN A 150 1.57 -11.16 12.06
CA ASN A 150 2.29 -12.38 11.74
C ASN A 150 1.65 -13.57 12.47
N LEU A 151 0.70 -14.23 11.80
CA LEU A 151 -0.10 -15.31 12.37
C LEU A 151 0.69 -16.58 12.74
N ILE A 152 1.98 -16.68 12.39
CA ILE A 152 2.83 -17.85 12.75
C ILE A 152 3.12 -17.95 14.26
N TYR A 153 2.89 -16.87 15.01
CA TYR A 153 3.13 -16.82 16.46
C TYR A 153 1.91 -17.22 17.30
N TYR A 154 0.73 -17.36 16.69
CA TYR A 154 -0.43 -17.89 17.40
C TYR A 154 -0.33 -19.41 17.53
N SER A 155 -0.82 -19.97 18.64
CA SER A 155 -0.94 -21.42 18.77
C SER A 155 -1.84 -21.94 17.64
N ARG A 156 -1.41 -22.99 16.93
CA ARG A 156 -2.11 -23.52 15.74
C ARG A 156 -3.57 -23.89 16.05
N GLU A 157 -3.87 -24.13 17.32
CA GLU A 157 -5.18 -24.49 17.85
C GLU A 157 -6.14 -23.30 18.05
N GLU A 158 -5.62 -22.09 18.30
CA GLU A 158 -6.42 -20.87 18.58
C GLU A 158 -6.69 -20.01 17.33
N VAL A 159 -5.94 -20.23 16.26
CA VAL A 159 -6.18 -19.55 14.98
C VAL A 159 -7.52 -20.05 14.45
N ASN A 160 -8.47 -19.13 14.27
CA ASN A 160 -9.82 -19.35 13.74
C ASN A 160 -10.89 -19.90 14.69
N GLU A 161 -10.74 -19.72 16.01
CA GLU A 161 -11.84 -19.97 16.97
C GLU A 161 -12.58 -18.66 17.30
N PHE A 162 -13.90 -18.66 17.12
CA PHE A 162 -14.76 -17.49 17.27
C PHE A 162 -15.83 -17.76 18.33
N TRP A 163 -16.02 -16.83 19.27
CA TRP A 163 -17.13 -16.90 20.20
C TRP A 163 -18.40 -16.41 19.51
N VAL A 164 -19.43 -17.26 19.47
CA VAL A 164 -20.67 -16.98 18.76
C VAL A 164 -21.91 -17.36 19.57
N THR A 165 -23.02 -16.67 19.33
CA THR A 165 -24.31 -17.01 19.95
C THR A 165 -25.28 -17.51 18.88
N ILE A 166 -25.95 -18.63 19.13
CA ILE A 166 -26.86 -19.25 18.17
C ILE A 166 -28.18 -18.50 18.15
N GLN A 167 -28.57 -18.06 16.96
CA GLN A 167 -29.91 -17.55 16.71
C GLN A 167 -30.87 -18.71 16.49
N ARG A 168 -32.05 -18.63 17.12
CA ARG A 168 -33.10 -19.63 17.01
C ARG A 168 -33.60 -19.75 15.57
N THR A 169 -33.46 -20.93 15.01
CA THR A 169 -33.88 -21.38 13.68
C THR A 169 -34.41 -22.80 13.77
N GLU A 170 -35.26 -23.23 12.83
CA GLU A 170 -35.78 -24.61 12.81
C GLU A 170 -34.67 -25.67 12.82
N ALA A 171 -33.53 -25.38 12.17
CA ALA A 171 -32.38 -26.28 12.14
C ALA A 171 -31.66 -26.32 13.49
N SER A 172 -31.42 -25.17 14.13
CA SER A 172 -30.80 -25.12 15.46
C SER A 172 -31.65 -25.80 16.53
N GLU A 173 -32.98 -25.63 16.50
CA GLU A 173 -33.89 -26.23 17.48
C GLU A 173 -33.94 -27.75 17.35
N ARG A 174 -34.00 -28.25 16.11
CA ARG A 174 -33.94 -29.69 15.83
C ARG A 174 -32.64 -30.32 16.33
N CYS A 175 -31.54 -29.56 16.27
CA CYS A 175 -30.24 -29.99 16.76
C CYS A 175 -30.04 -29.74 18.27
N GLY A 176 -31.04 -29.19 18.98
CA GLY A 176 -30.94 -28.86 20.40
C GLY A 176 -29.92 -27.74 20.71
N LEU A 177 -29.55 -26.93 19.73
CA LEU A 177 -28.51 -25.92 19.84
C LEU A 177 -29.09 -24.60 20.34
N THR A 178 -28.68 -24.17 21.55
CA THR A 178 -29.14 -22.92 22.17
C THR A 178 -28.04 -22.27 22.99
N GLY A 179 -27.94 -20.94 22.96
CA GLY A 179 -26.92 -20.18 23.70
C GLY A 179 -25.63 -19.94 22.92
N SER A 180 -24.53 -19.74 23.65
CA SER A 180 -23.22 -19.40 23.08
C SER A 180 -22.31 -20.61 22.95
N TYR A 181 -21.48 -20.63 21.91
CA TYR A 181 -20.58 -21.71 21.54
C TYR A 181 -19.29 -21.16 20.92
N TRP A 182 -18.29 -22.02 20.80
CA TRP A 182 -17.11 -21.74 20.00
C TRP A 182 -17.34 -22.26 18.58
N LEU A 183 -17.20 -21.40 17.57
CA LEU A 183 -17.21 -21.77 16.17
C LEU A 183 -15.77 -21.77 15.66
N LYS A 184 -15.27 -22.91 15.21
CA LYS A 184 -13.94 -23.04 14.61
C LYS A 184 -14.06 -23.21 13.10
N ALA A 185 -13.34 -22.37 12.34
CA ALA A 185 -13.19 -22.52 10.90
C ALA A 185 -11.85 -23.21 10.57
N GLU A 186 -11.92 -24.44 10.05
CA GLU A 186 -10.74 -25.17 9.59
C GLU A 186 -10.61 -25.13 8.06
N SER A 187 -9.65 -25.84 7.48
CA SER A 187 -9.39 -25.82 6.04
C SER A 187 -10.49 -26.47 5.18
N ASP A 188 -11.34 -27.31 5.76
CA ASP A 188 -12.32 -28.11 5.05
C ASP A 188 -13.70 -28.23 5.74
N VAL A 189 -13.79 -27.81 7.00
CA VAL A 189 -14.99 -27.95 7.84
C VAL A 189 -15.20 -26.75 8.76
N LEU A 190 -16.46 -26.47 9.10
CA LEU A 190 -16.83 -25.69 10.28
C LEU A 190 -17.14 -26.62 11.44
N ILE A 191 -16.64 -26.29 12.63
CA ILE A 191 -16.84 -27.10 13.84
C ILE A 191 -17.46 -26.22 14.92
N LEU A 192 -18.61 -26.65 15.45
CA LEU A 192 -19.19 -26.08 16.67
C LEU A 192 -18.64 -26.84 17.88
N LYS A 193 -18.11 -26.12 18.86
CA LYS A 193 -17.55 -26.68 20.09
C LYS A 193 -18.28 -26.17 21.33
N GLU A 194 -18.34 -27.03 22.34
CA GLU A 194 -18.95 -26.71 23.62
C GLU A 194 -18.16 -25.62 24.39
N PRO A 195 -18.82 -24.64 25.03
CA PRO A 195 -18.17 -23.58 25.81
C PRO A 195 -17.15 -24.05 26.85
N LYS A 196 -17.48 -25.10 27.61
CA LYS A 196 -16.72 -25.50 28.80
C LYS A 196 -15.66 -26.54 28.49
N THR A 197 -16.01 -27.55 27.71
CA THR A 197 -15.12 -28.70 27.44
C THR A 197 -14.37 -28.57 26.12
N LYS A 198 -14.72 -27.58 25.27
CA LYS A 198 -14.26 -27.43 23.89
C LYS A 198 -14.40 -28.71 23.04
N ARG A 199 -15.31 -29.62 23.42
CA ARG A 199 -15.64 -30.82 22.63
C ARG A 199 -16.41 -30.43 21.39
N ASN A 200 -16.12 -31.09 20.27
CA ASN A 200 -16.85 -30.91 19.02
C ASN A 200 -18.28 -31.44 19.19
N ILE A 201 -19.26 -30.56 19.01
CA ILE A 201 -20.69 -30.88 19.05
C ILE A 201 -21.20 -31.18 17.64
N MET A 202 -20.81 -30.35 16.67
CA MET A 202 -21.30 -30.44 15.31
C MET A 202 -20.19 -30.09 14.31
N VAL A 203 -20.21 -30.76 13.17
CA VAL A 203 -19.24 -30.55 12.10
C VAL A 203 -19.99 -30.38 10.78
N TRP A 204 -19.66 -29.33 10.03
CA TRP A 204 -20.22 -29.06 8.72
C TRP A 204 -19.10 -28.96 7.68
N PRO A 205 -18.89 -30.01 6.86
CA PRO A 205 -17.96 -29.94 5.75
C PRO A 205 -18.39 -28.90 4.73
N TYR A 206 -17.45 -28.09 4.25
CA TYR A 206 -17.73 -27.00 3.31
C TYR A 206 -18.40 -27.48 2.03
N LYS A 207 -18.00 -28.66 1.52
CA LYS A 207 -18.60 -29.33 0.36
C LYS A 207 -20.09 -29.66 0.50
N LEU A 208 -20.62 -29.64 1.73
CA LEU A 208 -22.02 -29.95 2.04
C LEU A 208 -22.83 -28.69 2.38
N LEU A 209 -22.19 -27.51 2.42
CA LEU A 209 -22.88 -26.24 2.54
C LEU A 209 -23.45 -25.82 1.19
N ARG A 210 -24.64 -25.23 1.21
CA ARG A 210 -25.31 -24.72 0.00
C ARG A 210 -24.97 -23.26 -0.25
N ARG A 211 -24.84 -22.49 0.83
CA ARG A 211 -24.54 -21.06 0.83
C ARG A 211 -24.08 -20.66 2.23
N TYR A 212 -23.29 -19.60 2.29
CA TYR A 212 -22.81 -18.96 3.51
C TYR A 212 -22.79 -17.44 3.28
N GLY A 213 -22.90 -16.68 4.35
CA GLY A 213 -22.99 -15.23 4.30
C GLY A 213 -22.74 -14.61 5.66
N ARG A 214 -22.60 -13.29 5.67
CA ARG A 214 -22.39 -12.52 6.90
C ARG A 214 -23.02 -11.15 6.79
N ASP A 215 -23.24 -10.54 7.94
CA ASP A 215 -23.51 -9.11 8.09
C ASP A 215 -22.60 -8.55 9.22
N ARG A 216 -22.77 -7.27 9.60
CA ARG A 216 -21.96 -6.61 10.64
C ARG A 216 -22.03 -7.31 12.00
N LEU A 217 -23.13 -7.99 12.30
CA LEU A 217 -23.39 -8.60 13.61
C LEU A 217 -23.70 -10.10 13.53
N MET A 218 -23.60 -10.72 12.36
CA MET A 218 -23.91 -12.13 12.21
C MET A 218 -23.08 -12.83 11.14
N PHE A 219 -22.97 -14.13 11.30
CA PHE A 219 -22.52 -15.08 10.30
C PHE A 219 -23.59 -16.15 10.14
N SER A 220 -23.88 -16.58 8.92
CA SER A 220 -24.89 -17.60 8.65
C SER A 220 -24.50 -18.53 7.51
N PHE A 221 -25.00 -19.76 7.55
CA PHE A 221 -24.87 -20.71 6.46
C PHE A 221 -26.07 -21.64 6.35
N GLU A 222 -26.29 -22.19 5.17
CA GLU A 222 -27.30 -23.21 4.92
C GLU A 222 -26.64 -24.57 4.72
N ALA A 223 -26.90 -25.49 5.65
CA ALA A 223 -26.48 -26.87 5.56
C ALA A 223 -27.32 -27.65 4.55
N GLY A 224 -26.66 -28.53 3.79
CA GLY A 224 -27.32 -29.47 2.90
C GLY A 224 -27.90 -30.69 3.63
N ARG A 225 -28.73 -31.47 2.92
CA ARG A 225 -29.35 -32.71 3.44
C ARG A 225 -28.36 -33.79 3.87
N ARG A 226 -27.12 -33.71 3.37
CA ARG A 226 -26.04 -34.67 3.66
C ARG A 226 -25.26 -34.32 4.93
N CYS A 227 -25.52 -33.18 5.56
CA CYS A 227 -24.93 -32.85 6.85
C CYS A 227 -25.64 -33.65 7.96
N ASP A 228 -24.91 -34.04 9.01
CA ASP A 228 -25.48 -34.76 10.17
C ASP A 228 -26.55 -33.93 10.91
N SER A 229 -26.46 -32.61 10.82
CA SER A 229 -27.47 -31.66 11.30
C SER A 229 -28.81 -31.72 10.55
N GLY A 230 -28.83 -32.42 9.41
CA GLY A 230 -29.86 -32.28 8.39
C GLY A 230 -29.83 -30.92 7.69
N PRO A 231 -30.74 -30.69 6.74
CA PRO A 231 -30.79 -29.44 5.99
C PRO A 231 -31.31 -28.27 6.83
N GLY A 232 -30.88 -27.06 6.49
CA GLY A 232 -31.45 -25.83 7.04
C GLY A 232 -30.42 -24.73 7.31
N SER A 233 -30.91 -23.56 7.68
CA SER A 233 -30.07 -22.39 7.96
C SER A 233 -29.63 -22.36 9.42
N PHE A 234 -28.34 -22.12 9.65
CA PHE A 234 -27.76 -21.81 10.95
C PHE A 234 -27.29 -20.36 10.93
N THR A 235 -27.70 -19.59 11.94
CA THR A 235 -27.31 -18.19 12.08
C THR A 235 -26.68 -17.99 13.44
N PHE A 236 -25.55 -17.28 13.44
CA PHE A 236 -24.71 -17.02 14.59
C PHE A 236 -24.54 -15.52 14.76
N GLU A 237 -24.89 -14.99 15.91
CA GLU A 237 -24.62 -13.61 16.30
C GLU A 237 -23.15 -13.47 16.71
N THR A 238 -22.42 -12.58 16.03
CA THR A 238 -21.01 -12.31 16.27
C THR A 238 -20.55 -11.04 15.55
N LYS A 239 -19.62 -10.30 16.16
CA LYS A 239 -18.97 -9.14 15.54
C LYS A 239 -17.89 -9.54 14.53
N GLN A 240 -17.40 -10.77 14.62
CA GLN A 240 -16.33 -11.30 13.77
C GLN A 240 -16.87 -12.00 12.51
N GLY A 241 -18.11 -11.71 12.11
CA GLY A 241 -18.75 -12.35 10.96
C GLY A 241 -17.98 -12.18 9.65
N ASN A 242 -17.30 -11.04 9.46
CA ASN A 242 -16.44 -10.80 8.30
C ASN A 242 -15.18 -11.68 8.28
N GLU A 243 -14.53 -11.87 9.43
CA GLU A 243 -13.34 -12.72 9.56
C GLU A 243 -13.70 -14.18 9.27
N ILE A 244 -14.78 -14.67 9.91
CA ILE A 244 -15.29 -16.03 9.68
C ILE A 244 -15.61 -16.24 8.20
N PHE A 245 -16.33 -15.32 7.57
CA PHE A 245 -16.67 -15.40 6.15
C PHE A 245 -15.42 -15.46 5.28
N THR A 246 -14.42 -14.61 5.54
CA THR A 246 -13.19 -14.56 4.76
C THR A 246 -12.43 -15.88 4.83
N LEU A 247 -12.32 -16.47 6.03
CA LEU A 247 -11.68 -17.77 6.22
C LEU A 247 -12.41 -18.91 5.50
N VAL A 248 -13.73 -18.96 5.65
CA VAL A 248 -14.57 -19.96 4.98
C VAL A 248 -14.47 -19.83 3.46
N ASP A 249 -14.51 -18.59 2.95
CA ASP A 249 -14.45 -18.32 1.52
C ASP A 249 -13.08 -18.71 0.92
N GLN A 250 -11.98 -18.33 1.58
CA GLN A 250 -10.63 -18.71 1.17
C GLN A 250 -10.43 -20.23 1.20
N ALA A 251 -10.93 -20.91 2.24
CA ALA A 251 -10.85 -22.36 2.35
C ALA A 251 -11.61 -23.05 1.20
N ILE A 252 -12.84 -22.59 0.90
CA ILE A 252 -13.66 -23.13 -0.19
C ILE A 252 -13.01 -22.87 -1.56
N GLN A 253 -12.48 -21.68 -1.80
CA GLN A 253 -11.77 -21.36 -3.05
C GLN A 253 -10.53 -22.26 -3.23
N SER A 254 -9.76 -22.48 -2.17
CA SER A 254 -8.59 -23.36 -2.20
C SER A 254 -8.97 -24.81 -2.50
N GLN A 255 -10.07 -25.30 -1.92
CA GLN A 255 -10.59 -26.64 -2.20
C GLN A 255 -11.05 -26.79 -3.65
N LYS A 256 -11.68 -25.75 -4.23
CA LYS A 256 -12.08 -25.73 -5.64
C LYS A 256 -10.87 -25.83 -6.56
N ALA A 257 -9.85 -25.00 -6.35
CA ALA A 257 -8.62 -25.03 -7.14
C ALA A 257 -7.94 -26.42 -7.11
N LEU A 258 -7.82 -27.04 -5.93
CA LEU A 258 -7.27 -28.40 -5.78
C LEU A 258 -8.14 -29.49 -6.44
N SER A 259 -9.44 -29.27 -6.56
CA SER A 259 -10.33 -30.19 -7.27
C SER A 259 -10.23 -30.06 -8.79
N GLU A 260 -10.03 -28.85 -9.29
CA GLU A 260 -9.86 -28.55 -10.72
C GLU A 260 -8.50 -29.05 -11.24
N GLU A 261 -7.41 -28.86 -10.49
CA GLU A 261 -6.08 -29.41 -10.83
C GLU A 261 -6.08 -30.94 -10.90
N ARG A 262 -6.81 -31.61 -10.00
CA ARG A 262 -7.00 -33.08 -10.05
C ARG A 262 -7.81 -33.54 -11.26
N HIS A 263 -8.72 -32.71 -11.74
CA HIS A 263 -9.51 -33.00 -12.95
C HIS A 263 -8.68 -32.81 -14.22
N LEU A 264 -7.73 -31.87 -14.22
CA LEU A 264 -6.82 -31.60 -15.34
C LEU A 264 -5.65 -32.60 -15.42
N SER A 265 -5.24 -33.18 -14.30
CA SER A 265 -4.14 -34.16 -14.22
C SER A 265 -4.55 -35.61 -14.56
N CYS A 266 -5.83 -35.86 -14.87
CA CYS A 266 -6.33 -37.15 -15.36
C CYS A 266 -7.07 -37.01 -16.71
N PRO A 267 -6.36 -36.86 -17.85
CA PRO A 267 -6.87 -37.29 -19.14
C PRO A 267 -6.46 -38.76 -19.34
N HIS A 268 -7.26 -39.71 -18.84
CA HIS A 268 -7.07 -41.10 -19.25
C HIS A 268 -8.00 -41.44 -20.41
N ASN A 269 -7.39 -41.42 -21.60
CA ASN A 269 -7.68 -42.22 -22.78
C ASN A 269 -8.68 -43.35 -22.56
N PHE A 270 -9.79 -43.33 -23.31
CA PHE A 270 -10.29 -44.51 -24.00
C PHE A 270 -11.03 -44.05 -25.25
N ASP A 271 -10.30 -43.97 -26.36
CA ASP A 271 -10.89 -44.28 -27.66
C ASP A 271 -9.83 -44.95 -28.54
N SER A 272 -10.28 -46.00 -29.25
CA SER A 272 -9.56 -46.86 -30.21
C SER A 272 -8.88 -48.12 -29.63
N ASP A 273 -9.61 -49.24 -29.64
CA ASP A 273 -9.27 -50.38 -30.51
C ASP A 273 -10.34 -51.49 -30.38
N CYS A 274 -11.25 -51.57 -31.34
CA CYS A 274 -12.00 -52.79 -31.64
C CYS A 274 -11.37 -53.44 -32.88
N PRO A 275 -10.66 -54.57 -32.76
CA PRO A 275 -10.31 -55.37 -33.92
C PRO A 275 -11.32 -56.51 -34.16
N LEU A 276 -11.67 -56.63 -35.44
CA LEU A 276 -12.37 -57.70 -36.18
C LEU A 276 -13.90 -57.82 -36.03
#